data_AF-A0A932VC94-F1
#
_entry.id   AF-A0A932VC94-F1
#
_cell.length_a   1.000
_cell.length_b   1.000
_cell.length_c   1.000
_cell.angle_alpha   90.00
_cell.angle_beta   90.00
_cell.angle_gamma   90.00
#
_symmetry.space_group_name_H-M   'P 1'
#
loop_
_entity.id
_entity.type
_entity.pdbx_description
1 polymer ?
#
loop_
_entity_poly.entity_id
_entity_poly.type
_entity_poly.pdbx_seq_one_letter_code
_entity_poly.pdbx_strand_id
1 'polypeptide(L)'
;MFAFFLENLLDKYILDVMTSKRGKPATGPKRKHTRFRPEPTTIAWIDSTGDGGVNTKFRPDLVGLVYEEALKGCGLVLLTPDRMRVGDVVTVKVGEMDPVAAEVRWRKVLDFRVLQVGLQYVD
;
A
#
# COMPACT_ATOMS: atom_id res chain seq x y z
N MET A 1 -39.66 -8.68 3.08
CA MET A 1 -38.73 -9.82 3.27
C MET A 1 -37.25 -9.44 3.07
N PHE A 2 -36.91 -8.48 2.20
CA PHE A 2 -35.52 -8.00 1.99
C PHE A 2 -34.91 -7.19 3.16
N ALA A 3 -35.70 -6.40 3.89
CA ALA A 3 -35.20 -5.56 4.98
C ALA A 3 -34.62 -6.38 6.16
N PHE A 4 -35.27 -7.49 6.50
CA PHE A 4 -34.85 -8.36 7.61
C PHE A 4 -33.50 -9.06 7.35
N PHE A 5 -33.15 -9.26 6.08
CA PHE A 5 -31.88 -9.88 5.69
C PHE A 5 -30.70 -8.93 5.84
N LEU A 6 -30.91 -7.64 5.57
CA LEU A 6 -29.89 -6.59 5.70
C LEU A 6 -29.60 -6.26 7.17
N GLU A 7 -30.62 -6.22 8.03
CA GLU A 7 -30.43 -5.99 9.47
C GLU A 7 -29.63 -7.11 10.12
N ASN A 8 -29.93 -8.37 9.81
CA ASN A 8 -29.16 -9.52 10.31
C ASN A 8 -27.71 -9.55 9.78
N LEU A 9 -27.47 -9.02 8.59
CA LEU A 9 -26.13 -8.94 8.01
C LEU A 9 -25.30 -7.83 8.66
N LEU A 10 -25.92 -6.69 8.92
CA LEU A 10 -25.33 -5.56 9.64
C LEU A 10 -24.97 -5.95 11.08
N ASP A 11 -25.87 -6.63 11.79
CA ASP A 11 -25.63 -7.05 13.17
C ASP A 11 -24.50 -8.08 13.26
N LYS A 12 -24.43 -9.04 12.32
CA LYS A 12 -23.30 -9.98 12.24
C LYS A 12 -21.98 -9.26 11.95
N TYR A 13 -21.98 -8.29 11.04
CA TYR A 13 -20.77 -7.55 10.67
C TYR A 13 -20.26 -6.69 11.84
N ILE A 14 -21.18 -6.03 12.57
CA ILE A 14 -20.85 -5.24 13.75
C ILE A 14 -20.30 -6.15 14.86
N LEU A 15 -20.91 -7.33 15.09
CA LEU A 15 -20.40 -8.28 16.08
C LEU A 15 -18.99 -8.79 15.72
N ASP A 16 -18.69 -9.05 14.45
CA ASP A 16 -17.40 -9.57 14.00
C ASP A 16 -16.29 -8.50 14.15
N VAL A 17 -16.62 -7.23 13.86
CA VAL A 17 -15.73 -6.08 14.12
C VAL A 17 -15.49 -5.90 15.62
N MET A 18 -16.52 -6.05 16.46
CA MET A 18 -16.38 -5.88 17.92
C MET A 18 -15.74 -7.08 18.63
N THR A 19 -15.75 -8.27 18.02
CA THR A 19 -15.18 -9.49 18.62
C THR A 19 -13.81 -9.88 18.05
N SER A 20 -13.21 -9.05 17.18
CA SER A 20 -11.85 -9.23 16.66
C SER A 20 -10.83 -9.29 17.81
N LYS A 21 -10.58 -10.50 18.29
CA LYS A 21 -9.58 -10.79 19.32
C LYS A 21 -8.24 -10.32 18.78
N ARG A 22 -7.56 -9.42 19.51
CA ARG A 22 -6.16 -9.06 19.25
C ARG A 22 -5.35 -10.35 19.16
N GLY A 23 -4.98 -10.75 17.94
CA GLY A 23 -4.12 -11.89 17.71
C GLY A 23 -2.79 -11.70 18.43
N LYS A 24 -2.20 -12.79 18.94
CA LYS A 24 -0.81 -12.81 19.40
C LYS A 24 0.06 -12.12 18.34
N PRO A 25 1.04 -11.27 18.72
CA PRO A 25 1.94 -10.67 17.73
C PRO A 25 2.61 -11.80 16.97
N ALA A 26 2.36 -11.88 15.67
CA ALA A 26 2.99 -12.87 14.81
C ALA A 26 4.51 -12.70 14.96
N THR A 27 5.21 -13.79 15.29
CA THR A 27 6.67 -13.86 15.27
C THR A 27 7.13 -13.87 13.81
N GLY A 28 6.87 -12.76 13.11
CA GLY A 28 7.35 -12.51 11.77
C GLY A 28 8.84 -12.16 11.79
N PRO A 29 9.53 -12.27 10.65
CA PRO A 29 10.93 -11.92 10.53
C PRO A 29 11.19 -10.50 11.07
N LYS A 30 12.22 -10.39 11.93
CA LYS A 30 12.63 -9.13 12.55
C LYS A 30 13.02 -8.14 11.43
N ARG A 31 12.38 -6.98 11.41
CA ARG A 31 12.59 -5.97 10.36
C ARG A 31 14.04 -5.48 10.38
N LYS A 32 14.66 -5.36 9.21
CA LYS A 32 16.05 -4.91 9.05
C LYS A 32 16.22 -3.39 9.13
N HIS A 33 15.16 -2.62 8.87
CA HIS A 33 15.22 -1.16 8.82
C HIS A 33 14.15 -0.52 9.71
N THR A 34 14.53 0.56 10.37
CA THR A 34 13.64 1.45 11.12
C THR A 34 12.69 2.16 10.15
N ARG A 35 11.45 2.34 10.58
CA ARG A 35 10.41 3.03 9.84
C ARG A 35 10.13 4.38 10.48
N PHE A 36 9.95 5.39 9.65
CA PHE A 36 9.74 6.77 10.06
C PHE A 36 8.39 7.25 9.52
N ARG A 37 7.84 8.22 10.23
CA ARG A 37 6.65 8.91 9.75
C ARG A 37 7.09 9.89 8.65
N PRO A 38 6.48 9.84 7.46
CA PRO A 38 6.76 10.81 6.42
C PRO A 38 6.33 12.21 6.87
N GLU A 39 6.86 13.22 6.20
CA GLU A 39 6.34 14.58 6.34
C GLU A 39 4.82 14.61 6.06
N PRO A 40 4.06 15.47 6.74
CA PRO A 40 2.65 15.63 6.46
C PRO A 40 2.45 15.92 4.97
N THR A 41 1.53 15.20 4.33
CA THR A 41 1.17 15.34 2.91
C THR A 41 2.18 14.82 1.88
N THR A 42 3.21 14.07 2.28
CA THR A 42 4.09 13.42 1.29
C THR A 42 3.28 12.48 0.39
N ILE A 43 3.39 12.72 -0.92
CA ILE A 43 2.80 11.89 -1.97
C ILE A 43 3.88 11.12 -2.72
N ALA A 44 3.49 9.97 -3.24
CA ALA A 44 4.29 9.17 -4.15
C ALA A 44 3.65 9.20 -5.54
N TRP A 45 4.40 9.64 -6.54
CA TRP A 45 4.04 9.50 -7.95
C TRP A 45 4.56 8.15 -8.44
N ILE A 46 3.74 7.37 -9.12
CA ILE A 46 4.10 6.03 -9.56
C ILE A 46 3.84 5.90 -11.05
N ASP A 47 4.83 5.38 -11.76
CA ASP A 47 4.69 4.85 -13.11
C ASP A 47 4.54 3.33 -13.01
N SER A 48 3.30 2.85 -13.12
CA SER A 48 2.96 1.43 -13.01
C SER A 48 3.33 0.62 -14.25
N THR A 49 3.68 1.29 -15.34
CA THR A 49 4.12 0.67 -16.59
C THR A 49 5.63 0.63 -16.74
N GLY A 50 6.34 1.36 -15.87
CA GLY A 50 7.79 1.42 -15.84
C GLY A 50 8.40 0.04 -15.60
N ASP A 51 9.32 -0.35 -16.47
CA ASP A 51 10.11 -1.58 -16.38
C ASP A 51 11.22 -1.51 -15.32
N GLY A 52 11.23 -0.46 -14.48
CA GLY A 52 12.32 -0.17 -13.55
C GLY A 52 13.62 0.28 -14.23
N GLY A 53 13.59 0.57 -15.53
CA GLY A 53 14.76 1.00 -16.30
C GLY A 53 15.17 2.45 -16.05
N VAL A 54 16.48 2.70 -15.92
CA VAL A 54 17.06 4.05 -15.69
C VAL A 54 16.88 5.00 -16.90
N ASN A 55 16.55 4.47 -18.09
CA ASN A 55 16.48 5.23 -19.35
C ASN A 55 15.06 5.46 -19.88
N THR A 56 14.02 4.99 -19.19
CA THR A 56 12.64 5.30 -19.57
C THR A 56 12.22 6.63 -18.91
N LYS A 57 11.62 7.54 -19.70
CA LYS A 57 11.10 8.79 -19.15
C LYS A 57 10.01 8.45 -18.12
N PHE A 58 10.22 8.84 -16.87
CA PHE A 58 9.23 8.67 -15.81
C PHE A 58 7.89 9.31 -16.19
N ARG A 59 6.83 8.50 -16.31
CA ARG A 59 5.48 8.91 -16.70
C ARG A 59 4.48 8.42 -15.68
N PRO A 60 4.31 9.16 -14.56
CA PRO A 60 3.45 8.69 -13.49
C PRO A 60 1.99 8.63 -13.94
N ASP A 61 1.36 7.49 -13.72
CA ASP A 61 -0.05 7.24 -14.00
C ASP A 61 -0.87 7.00 -12.72
N LEU A 62 -0.18 6.92 -11.58
CA LEU A 62 -0.74 6.68 -10.26
C LEU A 62 -0.18 7.67 -9.22
N VAL A 63 -0.99 7.96 -8.20
CA VAL A 63 -0.62 8.78 -7.05
C VAL A 63 -1.03 8.06 -5.76
N GLY A 64 -0.12 8.01 -4.80
CA GLY A 64 -0.36 7.44 -3.48
C GLY A 64 -0.01 8.38 -2.34
N LEU A 65 -0.72 8.25 -1.23
CA LEU A 65 -0.36 8.92 0.02
C LEU A 65 0.67 8.06 0.75
N VAL A 66 1.81 8.65 1.10
CA VAL A 66 2.83 7.96 1.90
C VAL A 66 2.39 7.98 3.36
N TYR A 67 2.35 6.83 4.01
CA TYR A 67 2.04 6.72 5.44
C TYR A 67 3.23 6.24 6.27
N GLU A 68 4.26 5.68 5.63
CA GLU A 68 5.45 5.15 6.29
C GLU A 68 6.64 5.17 5.33
N GLU A 69 7.81 5.59 5.80
CA GLU A 69 9.06 5.58 5.04
C GLU A 69 10.12 4.71 5.73
N ALA A 70 10.99 4.12 4.94
CA ALA A 70 12.15 3.38 5.40
C ALA A 70 13.29 3.53 4.39
N LEU A 71 14.53 3.29 4.82
CA LEU A 71 15.70 3.40 3.94
C LEU A 71 15.58 2.55 2.66
N LYS A 72 14.92 1.38 2.74
CA LYS A 72 14.78 0.44 1.63
C LYS A 72 13.38 0.41 1.02
N GLY A 73 12.52 1.39 1.30
CA GLY A 73 11.18 1.42 0.72
C GLY A 73 10.19 2.31 1.44
N CYS A 74 8.93 2.23 1.03
CA CYS A 74 7.86 3.03 1.62
C CYS A 74 6.53 2.25 1.64
N GLY A 75 5.65 2.68 2.53
CA GLY A 75 4.25 2.25 2.60
C GLY A 75 3.35 3.32 2.03
N LEU A 76 2.46 2.93 1.11
CA LEU A 76 1.57 3.84 0.39
C LEU A 76 0.10 3.40 0.52
N VAL A 77 -0.80 4.37 0.38
CA VAL A 77 -2.24 4.16 0.17
C VAL A 77 -2.63 4.71 -1.20
N LEU A 78 -3.36 3.91 -1.98
CA LEU A 78 -3.77 4.17 -3.36
C LEU A 78 -5.29 4.02 -3.52
N LEU A 79 -5.88 4.69 -4.50
CA LEU A 79 -7.32 4.63 -4.80
C LEU A 79 -7.69 3.64 -5.94
N THR A 80 -6.73 2.82 -6.39
CA THR A 80 -6.86 1.93 -7.56
C THR A 80 -6.32 0.53 -7.24
N PRO A 81 -7.11 -0.34 -6.58
CA PRO A 81 -6.63 -1.61 -6.02
C PRO A 81 -6.28 -2.71 -7.04
N ASP A 82 -6.68 -2.53 -8.29
CA ASP A 82 -6.55 -3.47 -9.41
C ASP A 82 -5.25 -3.28 -10.20
N ARG A 83 -4.57 -2.14 -10.06
CA ARG A 83 -3.39 -1.78 -10.85
C ARG A 83 -2.05 -2.27 -10.31
N MET A 84 -2.02 -2.88 -9.12
CA MET A 84 -0.79 -3.36 -8.51
C MET A 84 -0.94 -4.76 -7.92
N ARG A 85 0.03 -5.61 -8.24
CA ARG A 85 0.17 -6.98 -7.75
C ARG A 85 1.50 -7.15 -7.05
N VAL A 86 1.55 -8.10 -6.13
CA VAL A 86 2.80 -8.45 -5.45
C VAL A 86 3.79 -9.01 -6.48
N GLY A 87 5.02 -8.53 -6.45
CA GLY A 87 6.08 -8.86 -7.41
C GLY A 87 6.17 -7.91 -8.61
N ASP A 88 5.20 -7.03 -8.81
CA ASP A 88 5.30 -6.00 -9.85
C ASP A 88 6.46 -5.05 -9.53
N VAL A 89 7.23 -4.71 -10.56
CA VAL A 89 8.26 -3.66 -10.48
C VAL A 89 7.68 -2.41 -11.09
N VAL A 90 7.82 -1.29 -10.39
CA VAL A 90 7.33 0.03 -10.79
C VAL A 90 8.43 1.07 -10.59
N THR A 91 8.29 2.22 -11.23
CA THR A 91 9.13 3.39 -10.89
C THR A 91 8.33 4.32 -9.99
N VAL A 92 8.89 4.72 -8.85
CA VAL A 92 8.23 5.57 -7.86
C VAL A 92 9.07 6.79 -7.53
N LYS A 93 8.42 7.95 -7.44
CA LYS A 93 9.00 9.21 -6.95
C LYS A 93 8.31 9.61 -5.65
N VAL A 94 9.03 9.57 -4.54
CA VAL A 94 8.49 9.87 -3.19
C VAL A 94 8.90 11.27 -2.77
N GLY A 95 7.93 12.19 -2.65
CA GLY A 95 8.22 13.60 -2.36
C GLY A 95 9.22 14.19 -3.37
N GLU A 96 10.32 14.75 -2.83
CA GLU A 96 11.39 15.38 -3.60
C GLU A 96 12.51 14.40 -4.03
N MET A 97 12.41 13.12 -3.70
CA MET A 97 13.39 12.12 -4.16
C MET A 97 13.34 11.95 -5.67
N ASP A 98 14.46 11.57 -6.28
CA ASP A 98 14.48 11.15 -7.68
C ASP A 98 13.66 9.85 -7.88
N PRO A 99 13.07 9.64 -9.07
CA PRO A 99 12.37 8.39 -9.37
C PRO A 99 13.29 7.18 -9.22
N VAL A 100 12.81 6.15 -8.52
CA VAL A 100 13.56 4.93 -8.24
C VAL A 100 12.73 3.69 -8.57
N ALA A 101 13.36 2.61 -9.02
CA ALA A 101 12.70 1.34 -9.20
C ALA A 101 12.28 0.76 -7.84
N ALA A 102 11.10 0.16 -7.77
CA ALA A 102 10.58 -0.47 -6.57
C ALA A 102 9.73 -1.71 -6.88
N GLU A 103 9.85 -2.74 -6.05
CA GLU A 103 9.04 -3.96 -6.13
C GLU A 103 7.89 -3.89 -5.11
N VAL A 104 6.67 -4.24 -5.54
CA VAL A 104 5.52 -4.40 -4.64
C VAL A 104 5.70 -5.67 -3.80
N ARG A 105 6.04 -5.51 -2.52
CA ARG A 105 6.28 -6.66 -1.61
C ARG A 105 5.04 -7.22 -0.96
N TRP A 106 4.05 -6.37 -0.70
CA TRP A 106 2.78 -6.79 -0.13
C TRP A 106 1.70 -5.79 -0.48
N ARG A 107 0.46 -6.27 -0.45
CA ARG A 107 -0.74 -5.44 -0.63
C ARG A 107 -1.83 -5.85 0.35
N LYS A 108 -2.64 -4.89 0.78
CA LYS A 108 -3.80 -5.08 1.63
C LYS A 108 -4.94 -4.20 1.13
N VAL A 109 -6.04 -4.81 0.70
CA VAL A 109 -7.26 -4.08 0.37
C VAL A 109 -7.88 -3.58 1.67
N LEU A 110 -8.05 -2.27 1.80
CA LEU A 110 -8.70 -1.64 2.95
C LEU A 110 -10.18 -1.41 2.69
N ASP A 111 -10.54 -1.13 1.43
CA ASP A 111 -11.92 -0.94 0.98
C ASP A 111 -12.02 -1.20 -0.54
N PHE A 112 -13.24 -1.14 -1.11
CA PHE A 112 -13.53 -1.42 -2.53
C PHE A 112 -12.71 -0.57 -3.51
N ARG A 113 -12.24 0.61 -3.09
CA ARG A 113 -11.35 1.49 -3.85
C ARG A 113 -10.03 1.78 -3.16
N VAL A 114 -9.76 1.24 -1.97
CA VAL A 114 -8.59 1.63 -1.19
C VAL A 114 -7.63 0.47 -1.05
N LEU A 115 -6.40 0.66 -1.54
CA LEU A 115 -5.32 -0.31 -1.45
C LEU A 115 -4.17 0.26 -0.63
N GLN A 116 -3.72 -0.50 0.36
CA GLN A 116 -2.44 -0.27 1.01
C GLN A 116 -1.39 -1.17 0.37
N VAL A 117 -0.23 -0.61 0.03
CA VAL A 117 0.90 -1.36 -0.53
C VAL A 117 2.18 -1.04 0.23
N GLY A 118 3.09 -2.01 0.27
CA GLY A 118 4.48 -1.79 0.66
C GLY A 118 5.39 -2.00 -0.53
N LEU A 119 6.16 -0.97 -0.84
CA LEU A 119 7.19 -0.98 -1.87
C LEU A 119 8.56 -1.21 -1.23
N GLN A 120 9.41 -1.97 -1.91
CA GLN A 120 10.84 -2.07 -1.60
C GLN A 120 11.63 -1.50 -2.77
N TYR A 121 12.51 -0.54 -2.51
CA TYR A 121 13.40 0.00 -3.54
C TYR A 121 14.37 -1.09 -4.02
N VAL A 122 14.52 -1.16 -5.34
CA VAL A 122 15.45 -2.06 -6.03
C VAL A 122 16.65 -1.21 -6.45
N ASP A 123 17.84 -1.57 -5.97
CA ASP A 123 19.10 -0.96 -6.41
C ASP A 123 19.55 -1.55 -7.75
#